data_AF-A0A2V7Z114-F1
#
_entry.id   AF-A0A2V7Z114-F1
#
_cell.length_a   1.000
_cell.length_b   1.000
_cell.length_c   1.000
_cell.angle_alpha   90.00
_cell.angle_beta   90.00
_cell.angle_gamma   90.00
#
_symmetry.space_group_name_H-M   'P 1'
#
loop_
_entity.id
_entity.type
_entity.pdbx_description
1 polymer ?
#
loop_
_entity_poly.entity_id
_entity_poly.type
_entity_poly.pdbx_seq_one_letter_code
_entity_poly.pdbx_strand_id
1 'polypeptide(L)'
;MNEKILVVHYSRTGHTRRVAQEIAATLRANIEEIVDPENRLGLLGYLRSGRQAFFGQEADIREPLKDPAGYDLVIVGTPVWNWSLSAPVRAYLARRQQRCARTAVASFLTEGGSGEQRVFRQMEELTGKAPLDVMTVREADLESGRYHDKIRDFAQSLMDRLGKIHAAA
;
A
#
# COMPACT_ATOMS: atom_id res chain seq x y z
N MET A 1 1.78 22.15 -11.77
CA MET A 1 1.12 22.06 -10.45
C MET A 1 2.00 21.17 -9.59
N ASN A 2 1.97 21.30 -8.26
CA ASN A 2 2.78 20.45 -7.38
C ASN A 2 1.82 19.42 -6.77
N GLU A 3 1.81 18.20 -7.31
CA GLU A 3 0.88 17.15 -6.89
C GLU A 3 1.14 16.76 -5.43
N LYS A 4 0.08 16.71 -4.63
CA LYS A 4 0.15 16.33 -3.23
C LYS A 4 -0.12 14.84 -3.11
N ILE A 5 0.94 14.08 -2.87
CA ILE A 5 0.93 12.61 -2.83
C ILE A 5 1.11 12.13 -1.38
N LEU A 6 0.37 11.08 -0.99
CA LEU A 6 0.52 10.36 0.27
C LEU A 6 0.86 8.89 0.00
N VAL A 7 1.94 8.40 0.59
CA VAL A 7 2.27 6.98 0.68
C VAL A 7 1.86 6.49 2.06
N VAL A 8 0.88 5.59 2.14
CA VAL A 8 0.48 4.89 3.36
C VAL A 8 0.95 3.46 3.28
N HIS A 9 1.59 2.93 4.32
CA HIS A 9 2.02 1.53 4.32
C HIS A 9 1.91 0.87 5.67
N TYR A 10 1.81 -0.45 5.68
CA TYR A 10 2.09 -1.26 6.87
C TYR A 10 3.36 -2.08 6.65
N SER A 11 4.17 -2.31 7.69
CA SER A 11 5.28 -3.25 7.58
C SER A 11 5.54 -3.99 8.90
N ARG A 12 5.64 -5.32 8.83
CA ARG A 12 5.99 -6.16 9.99
C ARG A 12 7.50 -6.29 10.18
N THR A 13 8.23 -6.56 9.10
CA THR A 13 9.68 -6.85 9.14
C THR A 13 10.53 -5.81 8.40
N GLY A 14 9.92 -4.75 7.86
CA GLY A 14 10.64 -3.62 7.27
C GLY A 14 10.75 -3.62 5.74
N HIS A 15 10.49 -4.72 5.04
CA HIS A 15 10.55 -4.75 3.57
C HIS A 15 9.61 -3.72 2.92
N THR A 16 8.33 -3.75 3.31
CA THR A 16 7.32 -2.80 2.80
C THR A 16 7.66 -1.37 3.20
N ARG A 17 8.20 -1.15 4.41
CA ARG A 17 8.63 0.19 4.87
C ARG A 17 9.75 0.73 3.98
N ARG A 18 10.75 -0.09 3.65
CA ARG A 18 11.86 0.30 2.78
C ARG A 18 11.37 0.74 1.40
N VAL A 19 10.49 -0.06 0.78
CA VAL A 19 9.87 0.29 -0.51
C VAL A 19 9.05 1.57 -0.40
N ALA A 20 8.22 1.72 0.65
CA ALA A 20 7.39 2.91 0.86
C ALA A 20 8.21 4.20 0.99
N GLN A 21 9.28 4.15 1.78
CA GLN A 21 10.18 5.29 2.00
C GLN A 21 10.84 5.73 0.70
N GLU A 22 11.22 4.79 -0.14
CA GLU A 22 11.85 5.10 -1.42
C GLU A 22 10.87 5.64 -2.47
N ILE A 23 9.65 5.10 -2.53
CA ILE A 23 8.56 5.69 -3.33
C ILE A 23 8.32 7.13 -2.87
N ALA A 24 8.22 7.35 -1.57
CA ALA A 24 7.98 8.67 -1.01
C ALA A 24 9.11 9.65 -1.33
N ALA A 25 10.37 9.22 -1.23
CA ALA A 25 11.52 10.04 -1.61
C ALA A 25 11.50 10.38 -3.11
N THR A 26 11.24 9.39 -3.97
CA THR A 26 11.19 9.54 -5.44
C THR A 26 10.12 10.54 -5.86
N LEU A 27 8.94 10.48 -5.24
CA LEU A 27 7.79 11.32 -5.56
C LEU A 27 7.71 12.61 -4.73
N ARG A 28 8.67 12.84 -3.82
CA ARG A 28 8.60 13.91 -2.79
C ARG A 28 7.27 13.90 -2.03
N ALA A 29 6.75 12.70 -1.78
CA ALA A 29 5.45 12.47 -1.18
C ALA A 29 5.52 12.51 0.35
N ASN A 30 4.37 12.79 0.95
CA ASN A 30 4.16 12.52 2.36
C ASN A 30 4.13 11.01 2.60
N ILE A 31 4.67 10.55 3.73
CA ILE A 31 4.60 9.13 4.12
C ILE A 31 3.94 8.94 5.49
N GLU A 32 3.15 7.89 5.64
CA GLU A 32 2.55 7.49 6.92
C GLU A 32 2.58 5.97 7.08
N GLU A 33 3.02 5.50 8.24
CA GLU A 33 2.98 4.10 8.59
C GLU A 33 1.69 3.80 9.36
N ILE A 34 0.96 2.77 8.92
CA ILE A 34 -0.17 2.19 9.66
C ILE A 34 0.40 1.50 10.89
N VAL A 35 -0.01 1.94 12.06
CA VAL A 35 0.48 1.37 13.33
C VAL A 35 -0.52 0.37 13.87
N ASP A 36 -0.10 -0.88 13.89
CA ASP A 36 -0.80 -1.97 14.58
C ASP A 36 -0.26 -2.08 16.02
N PRO A 37 -1.10 -1.90 17.06
CA PRO A 37 -0.67 -2.01 18.45
C PRO A 37 -0.44 -3.46 18.91
N GLU A 38 -0.88 -4.47 18.16
CA GLU A 38 -0.67 -5.88 18.51
C GLU A 38 0.79 -6.29 18.30
N ASN A 39 1.35 -7.04 19.25
CA ASN A 39 2.64 -7.68 19.04
C ASN A 39 2.49 -8.86 18.06
N ARG A 40 2.96 -8.66 16.84
CA ARG A 40 2.98 -9.68 15.78
C ARG A 40 4.34 -10.36 15.60
N LEU A 41 5.28 -10.13 16.51
CA LEU A 41 6.61 -10.75 16.46
C LEU A 41 6.55 -12.22 16.89
N GLY A 42 7.45 -13.02 16.33
CA GLY A 42 7.55 -14.46 16.61
C GLY A 42 6.56 -15.34 15.86
N LEU A 43 6.70 -16.65 16.04
CA LEU A 43 5.96 -17.68 15.28
C LEU A 43 4.43 -17.62 15.52
N LEU A 44 4.00 -17.39 16.77
CA LEU A 44 2.57 -17.27 17.10
C LEU A 44 1.95 -16.02 16.46
N GLY A 45 2.65 -14.89 16.49
CA GLY A 45 2.25 -13.66 15.82
C GLY A 45 2.17 -13.84 14.30
N TYR A 46 3.11 -14.58 13.71
CA TYR A 46 3.10 -14.96 12.30
C TYR A 46 1.85 -15.76 11.92
N LEU A 47 1.58 -16.86 12.65
CA LEU A 47 0.43 -17.74 12.39
C LEU A 47 -0.90 -17.01 12.57
N ARG A 48 -1.04 -16.21 13.63
CA ARG A 48 -2.25 -15.39 13.87
C ARG A 48 -2.46 -14.38 12.74
N SER A 49 -1.40 -13.71 12.30
CA SER A 49 -1.45 -12.72 11.22
C SER A 49 -1.87 -13.34 9.90
N GLY A 50 -1.33 -14.53 9.57
CA GLY A 50 -1.74 -15.28 8.39
C GLY A 50 -3.20 -15.74 8.45
N ARG A 51 -3.65 -16.20 9.62
CA ARG A 51 -5.05 -16.61 9.85
C ARG A 51 -6.02 -15.44 9.70
N GLN A 52 -5.73 -14.29 10.34
CA GLN A 52 -6.54 -13.09 10.22
C GLN A 52 -6.65 -12.62 8.77
N ALA A 53 -5.52 -12.55 8.06
CA ALA A 53 -5.50 -12.16 6.65
C ALA A 53 -6.33 -13.12 5.78
N PHE A 54 -6.19 -14.43 5.99
CA PHE A 54 -6.91 -15.46 5.23
C PHE A 54 -8.43 -15.38 5.41
N PHE A 55 -8.90 -15.19 6.64
CA PHE A 55 -10.33 -15.03 6.95
C PHE A 55 -10.86 -13.62 6.69
N GLY A 56 -10.03 -12.71 6.17
CA GLY A 56 -10.44 -11.34 5.86
C GLY A 56 -10.77 -10.50 7.10
N GLN A 57 -10.19 -10.84 8.25
CA GLN A 57 -10.39 -10.09 9.49
C GLN A 57 -9.62 -8.77 9.45
N GLU A 58 -10.22 -7.72 10.02
CA GLU A 58 -9.55 -6.45 10.28
C GLU A 58 -8.70 -6.55 11.55
N ALA A 59 -7.57 -5.85 11.54
CA ALA A 59 -6.78 -5.61 12.74
C ALA A 59 -7.20 -4.31 13.42
N ASP A 60 -6.95 -4.20 14.72
CA ASP A 60 -6.91 -2.89 15.35
C ASP A 60 -5.72 -2.09 14.81
N ILE A 61 -5.98 -0.84 14.45
CA ILE A 61 -4.94 0.12 14.05
C ILE A 61 -5.15 1.41 14.81
N ARG A 62 -4.06 2.10 15.13
CA ARG A 62 -4.11 3.47 15.63
C ARG A 62 -4.73 4.39 14.57
N GLU A 63 -5.38 5.46 15.02
CA GLU A 63 -5.98 6.43 14.10
C GLU A 63 -4.88 7.07 13.22
N PRO A 64 -5.03 7.02 11.88
CA PRO A 64 -4.09 7.70 10.99
C PRO A 64 -4.13 9.22 11.20
N LEU A 65 -2.97 9.87 11.17
CA LEU A 65 -2.81 11.31 11.35
C LEU A 65 -3.13 12.08 10.07
N LYS A 66 -2.89 11.48 8.90
CA LYS A 66 -3.11 12.12 7.60
C LYS A 66 -4.49 11.78 7.05
N ASP A 67 -5.16 12.79 6.51
CA ASP A 67 -6.44 12.62 5.82
C ASP A 67 -6.24 12.37 4.33
N PRO A 68 -6.60 11.18 3.79
CA PRO A 68 -6.47 10.85 2.38
C PRO A 68 -7.18 11.84 1.45
N ALA A 69 -8.29 12.43 1.90
CA ALA A 69 -9.08 13.37 1.10
C ALA A 69 -8.33 14.68 0.77
N GLY A 70 -7.25 15.00 1.50
CA GLY A 70 -6.42 16.18 1.29
C GLY A 70 -5.27 15.98 0.30
N TYR A 71 -5.30 14.90 -0.50
CA TYR A 71 -4.27 14.48 -1.44
C TYR A 71 -4.88 14.22 -2.83
N ASP A 72 -4.08 14.45 -3.87
CA ASP A 72 -4.44 14.15 -5.25
C ASP A 72 -4.31 12.64 -5.53
N LEU A 73 -3.30 12.02 -4.89
CA LEU A 73 -3.00 10.59 -5.01
C LEU A 73 -2.63 9.99 -3.64
N VAL A 74 -3.23 8.85 -3.33
CA VAL A 74 -2.88 8.01 -2.17
C VAL A 74 -2.35 6.66 -2.67
N ILE A 75 -1.11 6.36 -2.34
CA ILE A 75 -0.43 5.11 -2.66
C ILE A 75 -0.46 4.22 -1.42
N VAL A 76 -1.08 3.04 -1.50
CA VAL A 76 -1.23 2.13 -0.36
C VAL A 76 -0.33 0.92 -0.49
N GLY A 77 0.49 0.67 0.53
CA GLY A 77 1.49 -0.40 0.58
C GLY A 77 1.16 -1.50 1.58
N THR A 78 1.23 -2.76 1.15
CA THR A 78 0.97 -3.91 2.02
C THR A 78 2.01 -5.03 1.88
N PRO A 79 2.40 -5.73 2.97
CA PRO A 79 2.95 -7.06 2.83
C PRO A 79 1.85 -8.04 2.42
N VAL A 80 2.21 -9.08 1.68
CA VAL A 80 1.33 -10.22 1.40
C VAL A 80 1.44 -11.24 2.52
N TRP A 81 0.32 -11.59 3.15
CA TRP A 81 0.25 -12.58 4.22
C TRP A 81 -0.68 -13.72 3.83
N ASN A 82 -0.13 -14.94 3.79
CA ASN A 82 -0.89 -16.14 3.40
C ASN A 82 -1.70 -15.91 2.10
N TRP A 83 -1.04 -15.38 1.08
CA TRP A 83 -1.61 -14.99 -0.22
C TRP A 83 -2.75 -13.96 -0.15
N SER A 84 -2.86 -13.20 0.94
CA SER A 84 -3.94 -12.24 1.15
C SER A 84 -3.45 -10.89 1.69
N LEU A 85 -4.30 -9.88 1.55
CA LEU A 85 -4.09 -8.54 2.08
C LEU A 85 -3.86 -8.60 3.59
N SER A 86 -2.83 -7.88 4.06
CA SER A 86 -2.55 -7.81 5.49
C SER A 86 -3.71 -7.18 6.26
N ALA A 87 -4.03 -7.75 7.43
CA ALA A 87 -5.14 -7.29 8.27
C ALA A 87 -5.07 -5.79 8.63
N PRO A 88 -3.88 -5.18 8.89
CA PRO A 88 -3.78 -3.74 9.17
C PRO A 88 -4.14 -2.86 7.97
N VAL A 89 -3.72 -3.24 6.77
CA VAL A 89 -4.07 -2.48 5.55
C VAL A 89 -5.54 -2.66 5.21
N ARG A 90 -6.11 -3.85 5.43
CA ARG A 90 -7.56 -4.08 5.33
C ARG A 90 -8.33 -3.12 6.23
N ALA A 91 -7.97 -3.04 7.51
CA ALA A 91 -8.62 -2.15 8.47
C ALA A 91 -8.50 -0.68 8.05
N TYR A 92 -7.32 -0.26 7.58
CA TYR A 92 -7.11 1.09 7.07
C TYR A 92 -8.04 1.42 5.89
N LEU A 93 -8.10 0.54 4.87
CA LEU A 93 -8.93 0.76 3.69
C LEU A 93 -10.43 0.74 4.02
N ALA A 94 -10.87 -0.19 4.86
CA ALA A 94 -12.27 -0.27 5.30
C ALA A 94 -12.72 1.02 6.02
N ARG A 95 -11.87 1.58 6.90
CA ARG A 95 -12.17 2.82 7.64
C ARG A 95 -12.10 4.08 6.78
N ARG A 96 -11.41 4.06 5.64
CA ARG A 96 -11.14 5.24 4.80
C ARG A 96 -11.80 5.20 3.42
N GLN A 97 -12.55 4.15 3.08
CA GLN A 97 -13.19 3.96 1.77
C GLN A 97 -13.90 5.23 1.24
N GLN A 98 -14.79 5.82 2.05
CA GLN A 98 -15.53 7.04 1.66
C GLN A 98 -14.62 8.25 1.46
N ARG A 99 -13.52 8.36 2.22
CA ARG A 99 -12.57 9.48 2.14
C ARG A 99 -11.70 9.39 0.88
N CYS A 100 -11.42 8.19 0.40
CA CYS A 100 -10.69 7.97 -0.84
C CYS A 100 -11.55 8.14 -2.09
N ALA A 101 -12.88 8.36 -1.98
CA ALA A 101 -13.80 8.36 -3.12
C ALA A 101 -13.45 9.40 -4.21
N ARG A 102 -12.90 10.57 -3.84
CA ARG A 102 -12.48 11.61 -4.79
C ARG A 102 -10.98 11.64 -5.09
N THR A 103 -10.18 10.95 -4.28
CA THR A 103 -8.72 10.89 -4.44
C THR A 103 -8.32 9.73 -5.35
N ALA A 104 -7.35 9.94 -6.23
CA ALA A 104 -6.80 8.84 -7.00
C ALA A 104 -6.07 7.85 -6.09
N VAL A 105 -6.07 6.57 -6.43
CA VAL A 105 -5.44 5.52 -5.62
C VAL A 105 -4.43 4.76 -6.46
N ALA A 106 -3.30 4.40 -5.87
CA ALA A 106 -2.37 3.41 -6.42
C ALA A 106 -2.00 2.41 -5.33
N SER A 107 -1.49 1.25 -5.71
CA SER A 107 -1.17 0.19 -4.73
C SER A 107 0.19 -0.42 -5.00
N PHE A 108 0.90 -0.80 -3.95
CA PHE A 108 2.03 -1.69 -4.08
C PHE A 108 2.02 -2.75 -3.00
N LEU A 109 2.72 -3.84 -3.26
CA LEU A 109 2.89 -4.91 -2.29
C LEU A 109 4.31 -5.46 -2.26
N THR A 110 4.65 -6.06 -1.12
CA THR A 110 5.86 -6.87 -0.96
C THR A 110 5.49 -8.30 -0.64
N GLU A 111 6.09 -9.27 -1.34
CA GLU A 111 5.79 -10.69 -1.19
C GLU A 111 7.03 -11.57 -1.26
N GLY A 112 6.93 -12.80 -0.74
CA GLY A 112 7.95 -13.84 -0.95
C GLY A 112 7.86 -14.50 -2.33
N GLY A 113 6.70 -14.42 -3.01
CA GLY A 113 6.61 -14.89 -4.39
C GLY A 113 5.22 -15.04 -5.01
N SER A 114 4.14 -15.03 -4.23
CA SER A 114 2.79 -15.10 -4.78
C SER A 114 1.73 -14.47 -3.87
N GLY A 115 0.63 -14.06 -4.49
CA GLY A 115 -0.56 -13.51 -3.83
C GLY A 115 -0.99 -12.16 -4.40
N GLU A 116 -0.18 -11.60 -5.31
CA GLU A 116 -0.36 -10.30 -5.93
C GLU A 116 -1.74 -10.09 -6.54
N GLN A 117 -2.23 -11.05 -7.33
CA GLN A 117 -3.53 -10.94 -8.00
C GLN A 117 -4.68 -10.83 -6.99
N ARG A 118 -4.66 -11.70 -5.97
CA ARG A 118 -5.70 -11.71 -4.93
C ARG A 118 -5.64 -10.45 -4.08
N VAL A 119 -4.44 -9.99 -3.72
CA VAL A 119 -4.24 -8.82 -2.86
C VAL A 119 -4.68 -7.55 -3.57
N PHE A 120 -4.29 -7.34 -4.83
CA PHE A 120 -4.73 -6.15 -5.57
C PHE A 120 -6.24 -6.14 -5.78
N ARG A 121 -6.86 -7.30 -6.05
CA ARG A 121 -8.32 -7.41 -6.11
C ARG A 121 -8.98 -6.99 -4.79
N GLN A 122 -8.48 -7.47 -3.66
CA GLN A 122 -9.00 -7.10 -2.35
C GLN A 122 -8.84 -5.59 -2.06
N MET A 123 -7.75 -4.98 -2.51
CA MET A 123 -7.54 -3.53 -2.36
C MET A 123 -8.51 -2.73 -3.25
N GLU A 124 -8.73 -3.16 -4.49
CA GLU A 124 -9.69 -2.55 -5.41
C GLU A 124 -11.13 -2.63 -4.85
N GLU A 125 -11.54 -3.80 -4.35
CA GLU A 125 -12.84 -4.01 -3.70
C GLU A 125 -13.04 -3.07 -2.49
N LEU A 126 -12.02 -2.95 -1.63
CA LEU A 126 -12.09 -2.10 -0.44
C LEU A 126 -12.04 -0.61 -0.77
N THR A 127 -11.36 -0.22 -1.84
CA THR A 127 -11.28 1.19 -2.27
C THR A 127 -12.48 1.60 -3.14
N GLY A 128 -13.18 0.63 -3.74
CA GLY A 128 -14.31 0.86 -4.62
C GLY A 128 -13.92 1.49 -5.97
N LYS A 129 -12.64 1.43 -6.36
CA LYS A 129 -12.14 2.01 -7.62
C LYS A 129 -10.89 1.30 -8.13
N ALA A 130 -10.74 1.30 -9.44
CA ALA A 130 -9.51 0.84 -10.09
C ALA A 130 -8.33 1.75 -9.71
N PRO A 131 -7.18 1.20 -9.32
CA PRO A 131 -5.98 2.00 -9.05
C PRO A 131 -5.41 2.56 -10.36
N LEU A 132 -4.73 3.71 -10.27
CA LEU A 132 -3.99 4.29 -11.41
C LEU A 132 -2.93 3.32 -11.91
N ASP A 133 -2.22 2.70 -10.98
CA ASP A 133 -1.23 1.67 -11.25
C ASP A 133 -1.01 0.77 -10.02
N VAL A 134 -0.40 -0.39 -10.25
CA VAL A 134 -0.04 -1.35 -9.21
C VAL A 134 1.40 -1.85 -9.36
N MET A 135 2.11 -2.05 -8.25
CA MET A 135 3.49 -2.56 -8.27
C MET A 135 3.71 -3.73 -7.30
N THR A 136 4.31 -4.82 -7.81
CA THR A 136 4.75 -5.97 -7.01
C THR A 136 6.26 -5.96 -6.84
N VAL A 137 6.71 -5.98 -5.59
CA VAL A 137 8.12 -6.16 -5.20
C VAL A 137 8.29 -7.50 -4.51
N ARG A 138 9.06 -8.41 -5.11
CA ARG A 138 9.37 -9.70 -4.49
C ARG A 138 10.60 -9.58 -3.60
N GLU A 139 10.75 -10.49 -2.65
CA GLU A 139 11.95 -10.58 -1.82
C GLU A 139 13.23 -10.65 -2.67
N ALA A 140 13.22 -11.46 -3.74
CA ALA A 140 14.32 -11.52 -4.70
C ALA A 140 14.64 -10.18 -5.40
N ASP A 141 13.67 -9.27 -5.53
CA ASP A 141 13.90 -7.93 -6.08
C ASP A 141 14.56 -7.01 -5.05
N LEU A 142 14.26 -7.19 -3.76
CA LEU A 142 14.91 -6.47 -2.66
C LEU A 142 16.37 -6.92 -2.50
N GLU A 143 16.62 -8.22 -2.59
CA GLU A 143 17.96 -8.81 -2.50
C GLU A 143 18.85 -8.38 -3.67
N SER A 144 18.31 -8.39 -4.88
CA SER A 144 19.05 -8.03 -6.09
C SER A 144 19.12 -6.52 -6.37
N GLY A 145 18.36 -5.70 -5.63
CA GLY A 145 18.26 -4.26 -5.88
C GLY A 145 17.36 -3.86 -7.04
N ARG A 146 16.78 -4.79 -7.80
CA ARG A 146 15.89 -4.49 -8.94
C ARG A 146 14.62 -3.71 -8.57
N TYR A 147 14.26 -3.70 -7.29
CA TYR A 147 13.13 -2.90 -6.81
C TYR A 147 13.33 -1.39 -7.06
N HIS A 148 14.56 -0.90 -7.17
CA HIS A 148 14.87 0.50 -7.53
C HIS A 148 14.31 0.88 -8.91
N ASP A 149 14.51 0.05 -9.93
CA ASP A 149 14.00 0.31 -11.28
C ASP A 149 12.47 0.18 -11.32
N LYS A 150 11.92 -0.82 -10.61
CA LYS A 150 10.46 -0.95 -10.45
C LYS A 150 9.82 0.31 -9.86
N ILE A 151 10.45 0.90 -8.83
CA ILE A 151 9.97 2.14 -8.21
C ILE A 151 10.03 3.29 -9.21
N ARG A 152 11.10 3.40 -10.01
CA ARG A 152 11.23 4.45 -11.03
C ARG A 152 10.12 4.34 -12.08
N ASP A 153 9.90 3.14 -12.61
CA ASP A 153 8.87 2.89 -13.64
C ASP A 153 7.47 3.16 -13.09
N PHE A 154 7.21 2.68 -11.87
CA PHE A 154 5.94 2.91 -11.17
C PHE A 154 5.70 4.40 -10.92
N ALA A 155 6.70 5.13 -10.40
CA ALA A 155 6.61 6.56 -10.16
C ALA A 155 6.32 7.34 -11.45
N GLN A 156 7.02 7.02 -12.54
CA GLN A 156 6.79 7.66 -13.84
C GLN A 156 5.36 7.42 -14.35
N SER A 157 4.90 6.17 -14.32
CA SER A 157 3.53 5.80 -14.74
C SER A 157 2.47 6.55 -13.93
N LEU A 158 2.66 6.69 -12.62
CA LEU A 158 1.74 7.43 -11.76
C LEU A 158 1.68 8.91 -12.12
N MET A 159 2.82 9.57 -12.32
CA MET A 159 2.85 10.98 -12.68
C MET A 159 2.21 11.24 -14.05
N ASP A 160 2.47 10.39 -15.03
CA ASP A 160 1.88 10.50 -16.36
C ASP A 160 0.35 10.34 -16.32
N ARG A 161 -0.16 9.38 -15.54
CA ARG A 161 -1.60 9.13 -15.40
C ARG A 161 -2.29 10.22 -14.61
N LEU A 162 -1.66 10.70 -13.53
CA LEU A 162 -2.20 11.78 -12.71
C LEU A 162 -2.28 13.10 -13.51
N GLY A 163 -1.26 13.41 -14.31
CA GLY A 163 -1.27 14.56 -15.21
C GLY A 163 -2.42 14.51 -16.23
N LYS A 164 -2.74 13.34 -16.77
CA LYS A 164 -3.88 13.15 -17.70
C LYS A 164 -5.23 13.37 -17.02
N ILE A 165 -5.39 12.95 -15.77
CA ILE A 165 -6.61 13.17 -14.99
C ILE A 165 -6.84 14.66 -14.77
N HIS A 166 -5.80 15.39 -14.36
CA HIS A 166 -5.91 16.83 -14.14
C HIS A 166 -6.12 17.64 -15.43
N ALA A 167 -5.62 17.16 -16.57
CA ALA A 167 -5.87 17.78 -17.88
C ALA A 167 -7.30 17.55 -18.39
N ALA A 168 -8.01 16.55 -17.85
CA ALA A 168 -9.37 16.19 -18.26
C ALA A 168 -10.46 16.72 -17.32
N ALA A 169 -10.07 17.34 -16.20
CA ALA A 169 -10.96 17.92 -15.18
C ALA A 169 -11.08 19.44 -15.36
#